data_AF-A0A1C6KXM5-F1
#
_entry.id   AF-A0A1C6KXM5-F1
#
_cell.length_a   1.000
_cell.length_b   1.000
_cell.length_c   1.000
_cell.angle_alpha   90.00
_cell.angle_beta   90.00
_cell.angle_gamma   90.00
#
_symmetry.space_group_name_H-M   'P 1'
#
loop_
_entity.id
_entity.type
_entity.pdbx_description
1 polymer ?
#
loop_
_entity_poly.entity_id
_entity_poly.type
_entity_poly.pdbx_seq_one_letter_code
_entity_poly.pdbx_strand_id
1 'polypeptide(L)' 'MAVRKDDPMYYRDKIRKLILEAEQNGLKVYGDSSDNAVHVYFEAHECEIWAVKIPKDEREEE' A
#
# COMPACT_ATOMS: atom_id res chain seq x y z
N MET A 1 7.72 -16.65 14.37
CA MET A 1 8.23 -15.28 14.64
C MET A 1 7.13 -14.31 14.29
N ALA A 2 6.57 -13.60 15.27
CA ALA A 2 5.55 -12.59 15.01
C ALA A 2 6.26 -11.33 14.51
N VAL A 3 6.06 -10.99 13.24
CA VAL A 3 6.61 -9.77 12.65
C VAL A 3 5.99 -8.58 13.40
N ARG A 4 6.84 -7.68 13.91
CA ARG A 4 6.39 -6.51 14.70
C ARG A 4 5.52 -5.62 13.82
N LYS A 5 4.47 -5.01 14.41
CA LYS A 5 3.54 -4.11 13.69
C LYS A 5 4.22 -2.87 13.10
N ASP A 6 5.43 -2.56 13.56
CA ASP A 6 6.26 -1.44 13.08
C ASP A 6 7.20 -1.86 11.94
N ASP A 7 7.28 -3.15 11.60
CA ASP A 7 8.10 -3.60 10.49
C ASP A 7 7.33 -3.39 9.17
N PRO A 8 7.89 -2.71 8.17
CA PRO A 8 7.29 -2.59 6.84
C PRO A 8 6.90 -3.96 6.25
N MET A 9 7.62 -5.03 6.63
CA MET A 9 7.30 -6.40 6.23
C MET A 9 5.98 -6.92 6.83
N TYR A 10 5.53 -6.42 7.97
CA TYR A 10 4.27 -6.82 8.59
C TYR A 10 3.06 -6.47 7.72
N TYR A 11 3.13 -5.34 7.02
CA TYR A 11 2.07 -4.90 6.13
C TYR A 11 2.18 -5.55 4.75
N ARG A 12 3.32 -6.15 4.38
CA ARG A 12 3.55 -6.73 3.06
C ARG A 12 2.47 -7.75 2.66
N ASP A 13 2.16 -8.68 3.55
CA ASP A 13 1.17 -9.73 3.26
C ASP A 13 -0.26 -9.18 3.24
N LYS A 14 -0.56 -8.19 4.09
CA LYS A 14 -1.88 -7.53 4.09
C LYS A 14 -2.08 -6.69 2.83
N ILE A 15 -1.08 -5.91 2.44
CA ILE A 15 -1.11 -5.11 1.20
C ILE A 15 -1.24 -6.03 0.01
N ARG A 16 -0.49 -7.14 -0.05
CA ARG A 16 -0.63 -8.14 -1.12
C ARG A 16 -2.04 -8.72 -1.21
N LYS A 17 -2.65 -9.10 -0.08
CA LYS A 17 -4.04 -9.59 -0.07
C LYS A 17 -5.01 -8.51 -0.56
N LEU A 18 -4.83 -7.28 -0.10
CA LEU A 18 -5.67 -6.15 -0.50
C LEU A 18 -5.59 -5.88 -2.02
N ILE A 19 -4.38 -5.93 -2.60
CA ILE A 19 -4.16 -5.75 -4.04
C ILE A 19 -4.85 -6.88 -4.82
N LEU A 20 -4.67 -8.14 -4.39
CA LEU A 20 -5.30 -9.28 -5.05
C LEU A 20 -6.83 -9.23 -5.00
N GLU A 21 -7.41 -8.88 -3.85
CA GLU A 21 -8.85 -8.70 -3.71
C GLU A 21 -9.35 -7.56 -4.59
N ALA A 22 -8.61 -6.45 -4.70
CA ALA A 22 -8.99 -5.34 -5.56
C ALA A 22 -8.98 -5.75 -7.05
N GLU A 23 -7.92 -6.40 -7.52
CA GLU A 23 -7.83 -6.90 -8.90
C GLU A 23 -8.94 -7.90 -9.23
N GLN A 24 -9.29 -8.81 -8.31
CA GLN A 24 -10.40 -9.76 -8.48
C GLN A 24 -11.76 -9.08 -8.59
N ASN A 25 -11.92 -7.91 -7.94
CA ASN A 25 -13.13 -7.10 -8.04
C ASN A 25 -13.12 -6.15 -9.27
N GLY A 26 -12.12 -6.26 -10.15
CA GLY A 26 -12.03 -5.43 -11.35
C GLY A 26 -11.55 -4.01 -11.10
N LEU A 27 -10.98 -3.74 -9.92
CA LEU A 27 -10.31 -2.47 -9.64
C LEU A 27 -8.93 -2.45 -10.28
N LYS A 28 -8.56 -1.30 -10.83
CA LYS A 28 -7.22 -1.07 -11.35
C LYS A 28 -6.33 -0.59 -10.21
N VAL A 29 -5.21 -1.28 -9.98
CA VAL A 29 -4.29 -0.97 -8.89
C VAL A 29 -2.98 -0.45 -9.46
N TYR A 30 -2.48 0.66 -8.91
CA TYR A 30 -1.16 1.20 -9.28
C TYR A 30 -0.48 1.87 -8.09
N GLY A 31 0.85 1.85 -8.08
CA GLY A 31 1.66 2.44 -7.02
C GLY A 31 2.38 3.69 -7.52
N ASP A 32 2.46 4.70 -6.66
CA ASP A 32 3.34 5.86 -6.86
C ASP A 32 4.24 6.03 -5.63
N SER A 33 5.51 6.31 -5.84
CA SER A 33 6.46 6.56 -4.77
C SER A 33 6.84 8.03 -4.76
N SER A 34 6.51 8.72 -3.69
CA SER A 34 6.97 10.09 -3.42
C SER A 34 8.13 10.07 -2.44
N ASP A 35 8.77 11.22 -2.23
CA ASP A 35 9.95 11.34 -1.34
C ASP A 35 9.66 10.83 0.07
N ASN A 36 8.44 11.07 0.60
CA ASN A 36 8.09 10.77 1.99
C ASN A 36 7.13 9.58 2.17
N ALA A 37 6.63 8.98 1.07
CA ALA A 37 5.64 7.92 1.16
C ALA A 37 5.54 7.08 -0.11
N VAL A 38 4.99 5.88 0.02
CA VAL A 38 4.45 5.08 -1.07
C VAL A 38 2.94 5.18 -1.04
N HIS A 39 2.33 5.54 -2.16
CA HIS A 39 0.89 5.59 -2.36
C HIS A 39 0.47 4.37 -3.19
N VAL A 40 -0.56 3.66 -2.74
CA VAL A 40 -1.21 2.59 -3.51
C VAL A 40 -2.61 3.05 -3.85
N TYR A 41 -2.90 3.20 -5.14
CA TYR A 41 -4.19 3.66 -5.66
C TYR A 41 -5.04 2.49 -6.14
N PHE A 42 -6.34 2.62 -5.92
CA PHE A 42 -7.39 1.70 -6.33
C PHE A 42 -8.41 2.50 -7.13
N GLU A 43 -8.46 2.29 -8.43
CA GLU A 43 -9.33 3.00 -9.37
C GLU A 43 -10.48 2.08 -9.80
N ALA A 44 -11.71 2.50 -9.50
CA ALA A 44 -12.92 1.87 -10.00
C ALA A 44 -13.26 2.36 -11.41
N HIS A 45 -14.03 1.55 -12.14
CA HIS A 45 -14.42 1.82 -13.52
C HIS A 45 -15.25 3.11 -13.69
N GLU A 46 -15.75 3.68 -12.59
CA GLU A 46 -16.58 4.90 -12.52
C GLU A 46 -15.79 6.17 -12.13
N CYS A 47 -14.46 6.17 -12.33
CA CYS A 47 -13.54 7.27 -12.00
C CYS A 47 -13.39 7.58 -10.50
N GLU A 48 -13.87 6.71 -9.61
CA GLU A 48 -13.63 6.82 -8.18
C GLU A 48 -12.25 6.23 -7.83
N ILE A 49 -11.42 7.01 -7.15
CA ILE A 49 -10.04 6.66 -6.80
C ILE A 49 -9.88 6.69 -5.28
N TRP A 50 -9.48 5.57 -4.70
CA TRP A 50 -9.05 5.49 -3.30
C TRP A 50 -7.55 5.26 -3.22
N ALA A 51 -6.92 5.74 -2.14
CA ALA A 51 -5.48 5.60 -1.95
C ALA A 51 -5.14 5.22 -0.51
N VAL A 52 -4.16 4.32 -0.36
CA VAL A 52 -3.51 4.02 0.91
C VAL A 52 -2.13 4.66 0.91
N LYS A 53 -1.88 5.55 1.89
CA LYS A 53 -0.56 6.16 2.11
C LYS A 53 0.24 5.30 3.08
N ILE A 54 1.39 4.83 2.63
CA ILE A 54 2.38 4.13 3.44
C ILE A 54 3.55 5.10 3.64
N PRO A 55 3.68 5.74 4.80
CA PRO A 55 4.83 6.62 5.06
C PRO A 55 6.13 5.82 4.91
N LYS A 56 7.13 6.42 4.25
CA LYS A 56 8.48 5.88 4.32
C LYS A 56 8.96 6.11 5.75
N ASP A 57 9.43 5.06 6.37
CA ASP A 57 9.98 5.09 7.72
C ASP A 57 11.17 6.06 7.72
N GLU A 58 10.98 7.27 8.25
CA GLU A 58 12.07 8.19 8.60
C GLU A 58 12.76 7.63 9.83
N ARG A 59 13.46 6.49 9.69
CA ARG A 59 14.50 6.17 10.65
C ARG A 59 15.63 7.13 10.36
N GLU A 60 15.63 8.25 11.08
CA GLU A 60 16.79 9.11 11.28
C GLU A 60 17.98 8.18 11.57
N GLU A 61 18.90 8.08 10.63
CA GLU A 61 20.21 7.51 10.87
C GLU A 61 20.92 8.47 11.83
N GLU A 62 20.94 8.11 13.13
CA GLU A 62 21.82 8.72 14.16
C GLU A 62 23.30 8.59 13.79
#